data_AF-A0A959TUS0-F1
#
_entry.id   AF-A0A959TUS0-F1
#
_cell.length_a   1.000
_cell.length_b   1.000
_cell.length_c   1.000
_cell.angle_alpha   90.00
_cell.angle_beta   90.00
_cell.angle_gamma   90.00
#
_symmetry.space_group_name_H-M   'P 1'
#
loop_
_entity.id
_entity.type
_entity.pdbx_description
1 polymer ?
#
loop_
_entity_poly.entity_id
_entity_poly.type
_entity_poly.pdbx_seq_one_letter_code
_entity_poly.pdbx_strand_id
1 'polypeptide(L)'
;IAANPDSIGIGLGEDTGVVITGGDHLETIGSGQVIIFDGHELQHTNIADVDEGEALSIEHMVVHIIAKGYHYNVRERAFFAPLKVES
;
A
#
# COMPACT_ATOMS: atom_id res chain seq x y z
N ILE A 1 -6.18 -2.15 -8.20
CA ILE A 1 -4.72 -2.25 -8.44
C ILE A 1 -4.43 -3.21 -9.58
N ALA A 2 -4.91 -4.46 -9.59
CA ALA A 2 -4.77 -5.33 -10.76
C ALA A 2 -5.25 -4.70 -12.08
N ALA A 3 -6.43 -4.06 -12.08
CA ALA A 3 -6.97 -3.33 -13.23
C ALA A 3 -6.34 -1.94 -13.47
N ASN A 4 -5.50 -1.46 -12.55
CA ASN A 4 -4.90 -0.12 -12.60
C ASN A 4 -3.55 -0.14 -11.86
N PRO A 5 -2.50 -0.70 -12.50
CA PRO A 5 -1.21 -0.98 -11.87
C PRO A 5 -0.41 0.28 -11.51
N ASP A 6 -0.63 1.39 -12.22
CA ASP A 6 0.01 2.68 -11.95
C ASP A 6 -0.55 3.40 -10.70
N SER A 7 -1.52 2.79 -10.02
CA SER A 7 -2.12 3.33 -8.79
C SER A 7 -1.56 2.64 -7.55
N ILE A 8 -1.45 3.38 -6.45
CA ILE A 8 -1.20 2.83 -5.12
C ILE A 8 -2.53 2.53 -4.43
N GLY A 9 -2.68 1.29 -3.95
CA GLY A 9 -3.82 0.88 -3.13
C GLY A 9 -3.51 1.02 -1.65
N ILE A 10 -4.45 1.57 -0.88
CA ILE A 10 -4.33 1.70 0.58
C ILE A 10 -5.46 0.91 1.24
N GLY A 11 -5.11 -0.14 1.97
CA GLY A 11 -6.00 -0.88 2.86
C GLY A 11 -5.84 -0.37 4.29
N LEU A 12 -6.96 -0.09 4.96
CA LEU A 12 -6.98 0.36 6.35
C LEU A 12 -7.62 -0.72 7.22
N GLY A 13 -6.90 -1.16 8.26
CA GLY A 13 -7.49 -1.93 9.34
C GLY A 13 -8.46 -1.09 10.19
N GLU A 14 -9.18 -1.76 11.09
CA GLU A 14 -10.02 -1.08 12.09
C GLU A 14 -9.18 -0.13 12.96
N ASP A 15 -9.78 0.99 13.38
CA ASP A 15 -9.13 2.01 14.23
C ASP A 15 -7.75 2.44 13.72
N THR A 16 -7.60 2.51 12.39
CA THR A 16 -6.35 2.82 11.70
C THR A 16 -6.62 3.81 10.58
N GLY A 17 -5.65 4.68 10.33
CA GLY A 17 -5.74 5.67 9.26
C GLY A 17 -4.38 6.10 8.78
N VAL A 18 -4.42 7.05 7.85
CA VAL A 18 -3.22 7.67 7.32
C VAL A 18 -3.39 9.18 7.29
N VAL A 19 -2.34 9.90 7.68
CA VAL A 19 -2.25 11.34 7.49
C VAL A 19 -1.40 11.59 6.26
N ILE A 20 -1.96 12.30 5.27
CA ILE A 20 -1.26 12.64 4.03
C ILE A 20 -0.81 14.10 4.12
N THR A 21 0.48 14.33 3.95
CA THR A 21 1.11 15.66 3.95
C THR A 21 1.94 15.83 2.68
N GLY A 22 2.09 17.06 2.19
CA GLY A 22 2.86 17.33 0.97
C GLY A 22 2.28 16.75 -0.33
N GLY A 23 1.18 15.98 -0.25
CA GLY A 23 0.54 15.31 -1.38
C GLY A 23 1.10 13.91 -1.68
N ASP A 24 2.22 13.52 -1.08
CA ASP A 24 2.85 12.21 -1.33
C ASP A 24 3.41 11.52 -0.07
N HIS A 25 3.47 12.20 1.07
CA HIS A 25 3.98 11.62 2.31
C HIS A 25 2.85 11.11 3.19
N LEU A 26 2.88 9.82 3.51
CA LEU A 26 1.89 9.11 4.28
C LEU A 26 2.47 8.74 5.65
N GLU A 27 1.83 9.16 6.74
CA GLU A 27 2.11 8.71 8.11
C GLU A 27 0.98 7.81 8.60
N THR A 28 1.31 6.64 9.13
CA THR A 28 0.31 5.72 9.68
C THR A 28 -0.08 6.10 11.10
N ILE A 29 -1.38 6.16 11.36
CA ILE A 29 -1.96 6.46 12.68
C ILE A 29 -2.94 5.36 13.09
N GLY A 30 -3.29 5.34 14.38
CA GLY A 30 -4.22 4.35 14.94
C GLY A 30 -3.53 3.11 15.50
N SER A 31 -4.30 2.09 15.86
CA SER A 31 -3.84 0.93 16.63
C SER A 31 -3.60 -0.33 15.78
N GLY A 32 -4.15 -0.38 14.57
CA GLY A 32 -4.02 -1.51 13.64
C GLY A 32 -2.93 -1.31 12.57
N GLN A 33 -3.20 -1.81 11.36
CA GLN A 33 -2.24 -1.90 10.26
C GLN A 33 -2.77 -1.18 9.01
N VAL A 34 -1.87 -0.50 8.32
CA VAL A 34 -2.09 0.01 6.97
C VAL A 34 -1.40 -0.93 5.98
N ILE A 35 -2.10 -1.32 4.93
CA ILE A 35 -1.54 -2.17 3.87
C ILE A 35 -1.42 -1.33 2.60
N ILE A 36 -0.21 -1.21 2.07
CA ILE A 36 0.04 -0.58 0.77
C ILE A 36 0.17 -1.68 -0.28
N PHE A 37 -0.60 -1.56 -1.36
CA PHE A 37 -0.50 -2.40 -2.55
C PHE A 37 0.10 -1.56 -3.67
N ASP A 38 1.31 -1.93 -4.11
CA ASP A 38 2.02 -1.26 -5.21
C ASP A 38 2.06 -2.18 -6.44
N GLY A 39 1.31 -1.77 -7.47
CA GLY A 39 1.16 -2.51 -8.71
C GLY A 39 2.18 -2.14 -9.81
N HIS A 40 3.11 -1.22 -9.56
CA HIS A 40 4.03 -0.74 -10.60
C HIS A 40 5.00 -1.81 -11.10
N GLU A 41 5.18 -2.90 -10.34
CA GLU A 41 6.11 -3.99 -10.65
C GLU A 41 5.39 -5.30 -11.00
N LEU A 42 4.08 -5.26 -11.26
CA LEU A 42 3.33 -6.45 -11.67
C LEU A 42 3.94 -7.08 -12.93
N GLN A 43 4.16 -8.40 -12.86
CA GLN A 43 4.70 -9.17 -13.99
C GLN A 43 3.58 -9.84 -14.79
N HIS A 44 2.49 -10.23 -14.13
CA HIS A 44 1.34 -10.85 -14.76
C HIS A 44 0.05 -10.57 -13.99
N THR A 45 -1.05 -10.41 -14.73
CA THR A 45 -2.41 -10.50 -14.20
C THR A 45 -3.36 -10.96 -15.31
N ASN A 46 -4.37 -11.75 -14.96
CA ASN A 46 -5.41 -12.20 -15.89
C ASN A 46 -6.65 -11.29 -15.91
N ILE A 47 -6.57 -10.07 -15.35
CA ILE A 47 -7.73 -9.17 -15.18
C ILE A 47 -8.46 -8.82 -16.49
N ALA A 48 -7.75 -8.83 -17.63
CA ALA A 48 -8.35 -8.54 -18.94
C ALA A 48 -9.18 -9.71 -19.50
N ASP A 49 -8.95 -10.92 -18.97
CA ASP A 49 -9.50 -12.17 -19.50
C ASP A 49 -10.51 -12.83 -18.55
N VAL A 50 -10.69 -12.30 -17.33
CA VAL A 50 -11.63 -12.84 -16.33
C VAL A 50 -12.94 -12.08 -16.30
N ASP A 51 -14.03 -12.83 -16.20
CA ASP A 51 -15.37 -12.28 -15.97
C ASP A 51 -15.60 -11.97 -14.47
N GLU A 52 -16.61 -11.15 -14.19
CA GLU A 52 -17.02 -10.85 -12.81
C GLU A 52 -17.42 -12.13 -12.06
N GLY A 53 -16.81 -12.36 -10.90
CA GLY A 53 -17.02 -13.56 -10.09
C GLY A 53 -16.02 -14.69 -10.36
N GLU A 54 -15.20 -14.59 -11.41
CA GLU A 54 -14.10 -15.52 -11.64
C GLU A 54 -12.85 -15.18 -10.82
N ALA A 55 -11.93 -16.15 -10.71
CA ALA A 55 -10.74 -16.01 -9.88
C ALA A 55 -9.66 -15.13 -10.56
N LEU A 56 -9.22 -14.11 -9.83
CA LEU A 56 -8.13 -13.23 -10.24
C LEU A 56 -6.76 -13.82 -9.86
N SER A 57 -5.81 -13.80 -10.79
CA SER A 57 -4.40 -14.09 -10.59
C SER A 57 -3.56 -12.83 -10.74
N ILE A 58 -2.59 -12.65 -9.85
CA ILE A 58 -1.65 -11.52 -9.85
C ILE A 58 -0.26 -12.04 -9.48
N GLU A 59 0.76 -11.65 -10.23
CA GLU A 59 2.16 -11.99 -9.98
C GLU A 59 2.98 -10.74 -9.71
N HIS A 60 3.91 -10.85 -8.74
CA HIS A 60 4.90 -9.82 -8.42
C HIS A 60 4.31 -8.50 -7.87
N MET A 61 3.25 -8.61 -7.06
CA MET A 61 2.74 -7.47 -6.30
C MET A 61 3.69 -7.11 -5.16
N VAL A 62 4.09 -5.84 -5.06
CA VAL A 62 4.79 -5.32 -3.88
C VAL A 62 3.75 -4.95 -2.82
N VAL A 63 3.92 -5.47 -1.60
CA VAL A 63 3.00 -5.23 -0.48
C VAL A 63 3.79 -4.74 0.73
N HIS A 64 3.38 -3.62 1.31
CA HIS A 64 3.89 -3.14 2.59
C HIS A 64 2.80 -3.26 3.65
N ILE A 65 3.12 -3.89 4.78
CA ILE A 65 2.25 -3.94 5.96
C ILE A 65 2.88 -3.04 7.02
N ILE A 66 2.19 -1.95 7.36
CA ILE A 66 2.79 -0.81 8.04
C ILE A 66 2.03 -0.56 9.35
N ALA A 67 2.74 -0.63 10.47
CA ALA A 67 2.23 -0.31 11.81
C ALA A 67 2.27 1.19 12.08
N LYS A 68 1.63 1.65 13.16
CA LYS A 68 1.61 3.05 13.61
C LYS A 68 3.00 3.72 13.63
N GLY A 69 3.06 4.97 13.18
CA GLY A 69 4.22 5.85 13.25
C GLY A 69 5.28 5.60 12.17
N TYR A 70 5.04 4.64 11.28
CA TYR A 70 5.86 4.45 10.09
C TYR A 70 5.36 5.34 8.96
N HIS A 71 6.23 5.59 7.99
CA HIS A 71 5.89 6.42 6.86
C HIS A 71 6.09 5.70 5.53
N TYR A 72 5.36 6.16 4.52
CA TYR A 72 5.51 5.74 3.14
C TYR A 72 5.42 6.96 2.21
N ASN A 73 6.35 7.10 1.27
CA ASN A 73 6.25 8.12 0.22
C ASN A 73 5.72 7.46 -1.05
N VAL A 74 4.53 7.85 -1.52
CA VAL A 74 3.87 7.22 -2.67
C VAL A 74 4.52 7.58 -4.01
N ARG A 75 5.24 8.71 -4.08
CA ARG A 75 5.97 9.13 -5.29
C ARG A 75 7.28 8.37 -5.41
N GLU A 76 8.03 8.28 -4.32
CA GLU A 76 9.31 7.55 -4.26
C GLU A 76 9.12 6.04 -4.12
N ARG A 77 7.89 5.60 -3.81
CA ARG A 77 7.53 4.21 -3.49
C ARG A 77 8.43 3.64 -2.39
N ALA A 78 8.67 4.44 -1.35
CA ALA A 78 9.68 4.18 -0.33
C ALA A 78 9.09 4.11 1.08
N PHE A 79 9.56 3.14 1.87
CA PHE A 79 9.19 2.92 3.27
C PHE A 79 10.21 3.54 4.23
N PHE A 80 9.72 4.19 5.28
CA PHE A 80 10.56 4.81 6.31
C PHE A 80 10.14 4.37 7.71
N ALA A 81 11.12 3.91 8.49
CA ALA A 81 10.92 3.62 9.91
C ALA A 81 10.86 4.91 10.74
N PRO A 82 10.06 4.94 11.83
CA PRO A 82 10.10 6.05 12.77
C PRO A 82 11.51 6.19 13.35
N LEU A 83 11.92 7.44 13.56
CA LEU A 83 13.14 7.73 14.32
C LEU A 83 12.99 7.11 15.71
N LYS A 84 13.92 6.23 16.08
CA LYS A 84 14.03 5.78 17.47
C LYS A 84 14.51 6.96 18.30
N VAL A 85 13.65 7.49 19.15
CA VAL A 85 14.08 8.32 20.26
C VAL A 85 14.58 7.34 21.32
N GLU A 86 15.89 7.23 21.50
CA GLU A 86 16.45 6.49 22.63
C GLU A 86 16.05 7.22 23.92
N SER A 87 15.38 6.49 24.81
CA SER A 87 15.02 6.93 26.16
C SER A 87 16.19 6.80 27.12
#